data_AF-A0A0E0QPR0-F1
#
_entry.id   AF-A0A0E0QPR0-F1
#
_cell.length_a   1.000
_cell.length_b   1.000
_cell.length_c   1.000
_cell.angle_alpha   90.00
_cell.angle_beta   90.00
_cell.angle_gamma   90.00
#
_symmetry.space_group_name_H-M   'P 1'
#
loop_
_entity.id
_entity.type
_entity.pdbx_description
1 polymer ?
#
loop_
_entity_poly.entity_id
_entity_poly.type
_entity_poly.pdbx_seq_one_letter_code
_entity_poly.pdbx_strand_id
1 'polypeptide(L)'
;MDTTEDDLKELKFLMKGIRKCVRLVLDDKIVENPLWDDYNVQAWKIRIRYNLPNKKDRTSSGLYSIKFMELWTGDSLSKQFYQEDIDSYRRKLAAILYMSPSNKLRN
;
A
#
# COMPACT_ATOMS: atom_id res chain seq x y z
N MET A 1 -14.97 22.59 0.02
CA MET A 1 -14.72 21.72 1.17
C MET A 1 -13.24 21.43 1.17
N ASP A 2 -12.53 21.84 2.22
CA ASP A 2 -11.11 21.56 2.38
C ASP A 2 -10.98 20.10 2.83
N THR A 3 -10.86 19.19 1.86
CA THR A 3 -10.91 17.73 2.03
C THR A 3 -9.73 17.18 2.85
N THR A 4 -8.72 18.00 3.09
CA THR A 4 -7.46 17.64 3.76
C THR A 4 -7.63 17.27 5.23
N GLU A 5 -8.49 18.00 5.95
CA GLU A 5 -8.64 17.82 7.40
C GLU A 5 -9.52 16.61 7.74
N ASP A 6 -10.56 16.36 6.94
CA ASP A 6 -11.41 15.18 7.08
C ASP A 6 -10.65 13.88 6.74
N ASP A 7 -9.88 13.86 5.65
CA ASP A 7 -9.02 12.72 5.29
C ASP A 7 -8.03 12.39 6.41
N LEU A 8 -7.40 13.42 6.99
CA LEU A 8 -6.46 13.25 8.09
C LEU A 8 -7.13 12.71 9.35
N LYS A 9 -8.35 13.18 9.64
CA LYS A 9 -9.15 12.71 10.78
C LYS A 9 -9.51 11.24 10.63
N GLU A 10 -9.99 10.83 9.45
CA GLU A 10 -10.30 9.43 9.16
C GLU A 10 -9.07 8.54 9.30
N LEU A 11 -7.94 8.97 8.74
CA LEU A 11 -6.69 8.22 8.82
C LEU A 11 -6.21 8.06 10.27
N LYS A 12 -6.34 9.11 11.11
CA LYS A 12 -6.04 9.02 12.54
C LYS A 12 -6.95 8.02 13.26
N PHE A 13 -8.22 7.89 12.87
CA PHE A 13 -9.11 6.84 13.41
C PHE A 13 -8.65 5.44 12.99
N LEU A 14 -8.29 5.25 11.72
CA LEU A 14 -7.74 3.98 11.25
C LEU A 14 -6.47 3.58 12.02
N MET A 15 -5.57 4.53 12.26
CA MET A 15 -4.34 4.30 13.03
C MET A 15 -4.61 3.91 14.49
N LYS A 16 -5.73 4.37 15.10
CA LYS A 16 -6.17 3.86 16.42
C LYS A 16 -6.56 2.40 16.35
N GLY A 17 -7.25 1.98 15.29
CA GLY A 17 -7.59 0.58 15.04
C GLY A 17 -6.34 -0.28 14.87
N ILE A 18 -5.41 0.13 14.00
CA ILE A 18 -4.15 -0.57 13.76
C ILE A 18 -3.34 -0.71 15.06
N ARG A 19 -3.24 0.35 15.87
CA ARG A 19 -2.56 0.29 17.18
C ARG A 19 -3.16 -0.79 18.08
N LYS A 20 -4.49 -0.93 18.09
CA LYS A 20 -5.16 -1.96 18.88
C LYS A 20 -4.79 -3.36 18.37
N CYS A 21 -4.79 -3.58 17.06
CA CYS A 21 -4.38 -4.86 16.47
C CYS A 21 -2.92 -5.20 16.80
N VAL A 22 -2.00 -4.24 16.69
CA VAL A 22 -0.59 -4.42 17.03
C VAL A 22 -0.42 -4.83 18.49
N ARG A 23 -1.11 -4.14 19.42
CA ARG A 23 -1.07 -4.51 20.84
C ARG A 23 -1.56 -5.93 21.11
N LEU A 24 -2.68 -6.34 20.50
CA LEU A 24 -3.19 -7.71 20.67
C LEU A 24 -2.14 -8.76 20.29
N VAL A 25 -1.46 -8.56 19.16
CA VAL A 25 -0.40 -9.49 18.70
C VAL A 25 0.80 -9.52 19.65
N LEU A 26 1.20 -8.37 20.19
CA LEU A 26 2.34 -8.25 21.11
C LEU A 26 2.02 -8.79 22.51
N ASP A 27 0.84 -8.46 23.04
CA ASP A 27 0.38 -8.85 24.38
C ASP A 27 0.17 -10.37 24.45
N ASP A 28 -0.44 -10.95 23.41
CA ASP A 28 -0.67 -12.39 23.29
C ASP A 28 0.60 -13.17 22.88
N LYS A 29 1.73 -12.47 22.69
CA LYS A 29 3.02 -13.03 22.23
C LYS A 29 2.88 -13.97 21.03
N ILE A 30 1.93 -13.68 20.14
CA ILE A 30 1.64 -14.50 18.95
C ILE A 30 2.87 -14.55 18.03
N VAL A 31 3.65 -13.48 18.01
CA VAL A 31 4.90 -13.39 17.26
C VAL A 31 6.08 -13.40 18.24
N GLU A 32 6.84 -14.50 18.23
CA GLU A 32 8.11 -14.57 18.92
C GLU A 32 9.17 -13.83 18.10
N ASN A 33 9.89 -12.89 18.73
CA ASN A 33 10.97 -12.11 18.14
C ASN A 33 10.56 -11.22 16.94
N PRO A 34 9.72 -10.19 17.16
CA PRO A 34 9.25 -9.35 16.08
C PRO A 34 10.38 -8.41 15.59
N LEU A 35 10.59 -8.37 14.27
CA LEU A 35 11.70 -7.66 13.60
C LEU A 35 11.58 -6.12 13.59
N TRP A 36 10.50 -5.56 14.11
CA TRP A 36 10.23 -4.13 14.03
C TRP A 36 10.69 -3.44 15.32
N ASP A 37 11.36 -2.29 15.20
CA ASP A 37 11.85 -1.54 16.36
C ASP A 37 10.80 -0.57 16.92
N ASP A 38 9.81 -0.17 16.12
CA ASP A 38 8.77 0.80 16.50
C ASP A 38 7.35 0.29 16.23
N TYR A 39 6.59 0.12 17.31
CA TYR A 39 5.17 -0.28 17.30
C TYR A 39 4.23 0.87 17.65
N ASN A 40 4.75 2.07 17.91
CA ASN A 40 3.96 3.25 18.22
C ASN A 40 3.43 3.90 16.95
N VAL A 41 2.61 3.16 16.21
CA VAL A 41 2.05 3.57 14.92
C VAL A 41 1.37 4.94 14.97
N GLN A 42 0.82 5.36 16.13
CA GLN A 42 0.17 6.66 16.30
C GLN A 42 1.14 7.85 16.29
N ALA A 43 2.42 7.63 16.58
CA ALA A 43 3.45 8.66 16.53
C ALA A 43 4.05 8.81 15.12
N TRP A 44 3.72 7.92 14.18
CA TRP A 44 4.28 7.97 12.84
C TRP A 44 3.83 9.23 12.09
N LYS A 45 4.78 9.83 11.38
CA LYS A 45 4.51 11.00 10.54
C LYS A 45 3.65 10.60 9.35
N ILE A 46 2.43 11.14 9.30
CA ILE A 46 1.51 10.97 8.18
C ILE A 46 1.91 11.92 7.05
N ARG A 47 1.95 11.40 5.82
CA ARG A 47 2.11 12.19 4.59
C ARG A 47 1.01 11.83 3.61
N ILE A 48 0.04 12.72 3.44
CA ILE A 48 -1.00 12.57 2.42
C ILE A 48 -0.48 13.21 1.12
N ARG A 49 -0.63 12.50 0.01
CA ARG A 49 -0.23 12.98 -1.33
C ARG A 49 -1.46 13.12 -2.19
N TYR A 50 -1.66 14.32 -2.71
CA TYR A 50 -2.72 14.65 -3.66
C TYR A 50 -2.17 14.69 -5.08
N ASN A 51 -3.06 14.84 -6.06
CA ASN A 51 -2.71 14.95 -7.49
C ASN A 51 -1.91 13.75 -8.03
N LEU A 52 -2.11 12.57 -7.43
CA LEU A 52 -1.57 11.33 -7.93
C LEU A 52 -2.34 10.87 -9.18
N PRO A 53 -1.73 10.04 -10.05
CA PRO A 53 -2.45 9.40 -11.14
C PRO A 53 -3.75 8.78 -10.64
N ASN A 54 -4.88 9.26 -11.18
CA ASN A 54 -6.20 8.85 -10.74
C ASN A 54 -6.80 7.86 -11.74
N LYS A 55 -7.44 6.82 -11.20
CA LYS A 55 -8.14 5.81 -12.00
C LYS A 55 -9.32 6.44 -12.72
N LYS A 56 -9.51 6.06 -13.98
CA LYS A 56 -10.70 6.45 -14.76
C LYS A 56 -11.85 5.45 -14.60
N ASP A 57 -11.58 4.27 -14.04
CA ASP A 57 -12.54 3.18 -13.88
C ASP A 57 -12.70 2.72 -12.42
N ARG A 58 -13.67 1.83 -12.17
CA ARG A 58 -13.93 1.28 -10.83
C ARG A 58 -13.17 -0.02 -10.53
N THR A 59 -12.59 -0.68 -11.54
CA THR A 59 -12.07 -2.05 -11.44
C THR A 59 -10.53 -2.11 -11.36
N SER A 60 -9.83 -1.00 -11.58
CA SER A 60 -8.37 -0.93 -11.60
C SER A 60 -7.73 -0.58 -10.26
N SER A 61 -8.49 -0.38 -9.18
CA SER A 61 -7.95 0.10 -7.89
C SER A 61 -6.77 -0.74 -7.40
N GLY A 62 -6.87 -2.06 -7.44
CA GLY A 62 -5.78 -2.96 -7.03
C GLY A 62 -4.53 -2.82 -7.89
N LEU A 63 -4.69 -2.63 -9.20
CA LEU A 63 -3.56 -2.45 -10.13
C LEU A 63 -2.86 -1.11 -9.91
N TYR A 64 -3.60 -0.04 -9.63
CA TYR A 64 -3.03 1.24 -9.23
C TYR A 64 -2.21 1.08 -7.95
N SER A 65 -2.74 0.42 -6.91
CA SER A 65 -1.99 0.19 -5.67
C SER A 65 -0.67 -0.54 -5.91
N ILE A 66 -0.67 -1.59 -6.72
CA ILE A 66 0.56 -2.31 -7.09
C ILE A 66 1.52 -1.40 -7.84
N LYS A 67 1.01 -0.60 -8.78
CA LYS A 67 1.85 0.31 -9.57
C LYS A 67 2.45 1.43 -8.74
N PHE A 68 1.71 1.95 -7.78
CA PHE A 68 2.22 2.90 -6.81
C PHE A 68 3.36 2.29 -5.99
N MET A 69 3.18 1.06 -5.46
CA MET A 69 4.22 0.37 -4.70
C MET A 69 5.49 0.10 -5.54
N GLU A 70 5.32 -0.28 -6.81
CA GLU A 70 6.43 -0.52 -7.75
C GLU A 70 7.26 0.74 -7.99
N LEU A 71 6.62 1.91 -8.06
CA LEU A 71 7.27 3.17 -8.46
C LEU A 71 7.64 4.07 -7.28
N TRP A 72 7.22 3.76 -6.06
CA TRP A 72 7.43 4.59 -4.89
C TRP A 72 8.90 4.56 -4.44
N THR A 73 9.52 5.74 -4.35
CA THR A 73 10.92 5.89 -3.89
C THR A 73 11.04 6.09 -2.39
N GLY A 74 9.92 6.21 -1.67
CA GLY A 74 9.87 6.66 -0.27
C GLY A 74 9.32 8.07 -0.12
N ASP A 75 9.54 8.94 -1.10
CA ASP A 75 9.10 10.35 -1.07
C ASP A 75 8.20 10.77 -2.24
N SER A 76 8.43 10.17 -3.41
CA SER A 76 7.71 10.45 -4.67
C SER A 76 7.64 9.20 -5.55
N LEU A 77 7.00 9.32 -6.72
CA LEU A 77 7.10 8.30 -7.75
C LEU A 77 8.37 8.50 -8.58
N SER A 78 9.06 7.41 -8.88
CA SER A 78 10.23 7.37 -9.77
C SER A 78 9.87 7.73 -11.21
N LYS A 79 8.63 7.46 -11.63
CA LYS A 79 8.07 7.91 -12.90
C LYS A 79 6.56 8.10 -12.78
N GLN A 80 6.02 9.00 -13.60
CA GLN A 80 4.58 9.11 -13.77
C GLN A 80 4.04 7.93 -14.59
N PHE A 81 2.78 7.58 -14.36
CA PHE A 81 2.06 6.57 -15.13
C PHE A 81 0.62 7.02 -15.34
N TYR A 82 -0.04 6.41 -16.33
CA TYR A 82 -1.38 6.76 -16.76
C TYR A 82 -2.27 5.51 -16.88
N GLN A 83 -3.54 5.70 -17.20
CA GLN A 83 -4.50 4.59 -17.32
C GLN A 83 -4.07 3.58 -18.39
N GLU A 84 -3.46 4.06 -19.47
CA GLU A 84 -2.98 3.24 -20.59
C GLU A 84 -1.87 2.27 -20.14
N ASP A 85 -1.01 2.72 -19.21
CA ASP A 85 -0.01 1.87 -18.57
C ASP A 85 -0.67 0.79 -17.72
N ILE A 86 -1.76 1.11 -17.01
CA ILE A 86 -2.51 0.17 -16.19
C ILE A 86 -3.24 -0.87 -17.05
N ASP A 87 -3.80 -0.47 -18.19
CA ASP A 87 -4.44 -1.38 -19.14
C ASP A 87 -3.42 -2.31 -19.82
N SER A 88 -2.23 -1.80 -20.13
CA SER A 88 -1.09 -2.61 -20.59
C SER A 88 -0.62 -3.57 -19.48
N TYR A 89 -0.50 -3.07 -18.25
CA TYR A 89 -0.06 -3.84 -17.10
C TYR A 89 -1.02 -4.98 -16.77
N ARG A 90 -2.34 -4.71 -16.77
CA ARG A 90 -3.39 -5.72 -16.58
C ARG A 90 -3.21 -6.94 -17.49
N ARG A 91 -2.97 -6.69 -18.78
CA ARG A 91 -2.79 -7.76 -19.78
C ARG A 91 -1.51 -8.57 -19.56
N LYS A 92 -0.46 -7.93 -19.03
CA LYS A 92 0.85 -8.57 -18.80
C LYS A 92 0.97 -9.22 -17.43
N LEU A 93 0.17 -8.80 -16.45
CA LEU A 93 0.32 -9.18 -15.05
C LEU A 93 0.28 -10.70 -14.86
N ALA A 94 -0.65 -11.39 -15.52
CA ALA A 94 -0.75 -12.85 -15.44
C ALA A 94 0.54 -13.54 -15.92
N ALA A 95 1.12 -13.07 -17.03
CA ALA A 95 2.38 -13.62 -17.56
C ALA A 95 3.57 -13.29 -16.64
N ILE A 96 3.65 -12.07 -16.11
CA ILE A 96 4.69 -11.67 -15.13
C ILE A 96 4.62 -12.56 -13.89
N LEU A 97 3.41 -12.77 -13.37
CA LEU A 97 3.19 -13.62 -12.21
C LEU A 97 3.57 -15.06 -12.54
N TYR A 98 3.08 -15.64 -13.64
CA TYR A 98 3.37 -17.01 -14.05
C TYR A 98 4.88 -17.27 -14.20
N MET A 99 5.59 -16.35 -14.86
CA MET A 99 7.03 -16.44 -15.13
C MET A 99 7.91 -15.98 -13.96
N SER A 100 7.32 -15.64 -12.81
CA SER A 100 8.07 -15.17 -11.65
C SER A 100 9.03 -16.25 -11.14
N PRO A 101 10.32 -15.93 -10.93
CA PRO A 101 11.28 -16.86 -10.31
C PRO A 101 10.86 -17.34 -8.91
N SER A 102 9.97 -16.59 -8.24
CA SER A 102 9.42 -16.96 -6.94
C SER A 102 8.39 -18.08 -7.01
N ASN A 103 7.84 -18.37 -8.20
CA ASN A 103 6.98 -19.53 -8.38
C ASN A 103 7.84 -20.79 -8.42
N LYS A 104 7.82 -21.55 -7.34
CA LYS A 104 8.39 -22.89 -7.34
C LYS A 104 7.49 -23.78 -8.18
N LEU A 105 7.99 -24.23 -9.33
CA LEU A 105 7.40 -25.38 -10.02
C LEU A 105 7.56 -26.58 -9.09
N ARG A 106 6.46 -27.10 -8.56
CA ARG A 106 6.47 -28.43 -7.95
C ARG A 106 6.59 -29.41 -9.11
N ASN A 107 7.78 -30.00 -9.27
CA ASN A 107 7.99 -31.20 -10.08
C ASN A 107 7.29 -32.39 -9.43
#